data_AF-A0A226CWT6-F1
#
_entry.id   AF-A0A226CWT6-F1
#
_cell.length_a   1.000
_cell.length_b   1.000
_cell.length_c   1.000
_cell.angle_alpha   90.00
_cell.angle_beta   90.00
_cell.angle_gamma   90.00
#
_symmetry.space_group_name_H-M   'P 1'
#
loop_
_entity.id
_entity.type
_entity.pdbx_description
1 polymer ?
#
loop_
_entity_poly.entity_id
_entity_poly.type
_entity_poly.pdbx_seq_one_letter_code
_entity_poly.pdbx_strand_id
1 'polypeptide(L)'
;MLLKLFIFSVSYLTVIALQPNHNLPFIPLTCPLEWKPHNQGNPFPSDHIPLNSKNRNPNAITRTKLFGKNILAFLDKNQIAHSIRNGQHFSNWSYDVLTNPHNCLIEWVPSHNKSMVAFSVNISTDSTSIGRKLSSTQWQLCTISQGKCAYNNSGNMQKTPNFHRLLSYTPLSMKFTNLSYTVVEDFFDIQVIGTDMIQNKADVSLRQSISHSKMVTKTLNWDFDFMIKIQGGLSLNIMKNWLDRRAPDLAGYIAFGQKRATLNGRVTTVSVTVARDIDVPARTSVESISTVVIHDFVLIITGQIEFSAVGRNATDILSVLSQAGLDSKNMTLNGDKVLMTTNSTLRGSAPSQSEFLVLPYNSYKGSTAVRMMEDWKKKKNHVGGMGEEELFNFIESHIN
;
A
#
# COMPACT_ATOMS: atom_id res chain seq x y z
N MET A 1 -36.78 -26.12 36.06
CA MET A 1 -37.07 -25.09 35.03
C MET A 1 -35.85 -25.02 34.13
N LEU A 2 -35.93 -25.57 32.91
CA LEU A 2 -34.79 -25.70 31.99
C LEU A 2 -34.40 -24.32 31.42
N LEU A 3 -33.19 -23.86 31.74
CA LEU A 3 -32.59 -22.64 31.20
C LEU A 3 -32.20 -22.89 29.74
N LYS A 4 -32.91 -22.28 28.78
CA LYS A 4 -32.48 -22.25 27.38
C LYS A 4 -31.45 -21.14 27.21
N LEU A 5 -30.19 -21.53 27.04
CA LEU A 5 -29.10 -20.65 26.62
C LEU A 5 -29.31 -20.31 25.14
N PHE A 6 -29.53 -19.04 24.81
CA PHE A 6 -29.56 -18.57 23.42
C PHE A 6 -28.31 -17.74 23.16
N ILE A 7 -27.35 -18.32 22.43
CA ILE A 7 -26.17 -17.63 21.93
C ILE A 7 -26.52 -17.06 20.55
N PHE A 8 -26.47 -15.74 20.39
CA PHE A 8 -26.62 -15.09 19.09
C PHE A 8 -25.46 -14.11 18.87
N SER A 9 -24.58 -14.43 17.92
CA SER A 9 -23.56 -13.50 17.42
C SER A 9 -24.16 -12.59 16.34
N VAL A 10 -23.90 -11.28 16.43
CA VAL A 10 -24.30 -10.32 15.40
C VAL A 10 -23.07 -9.52 15.00
N SER A 11 -22.53 -9.80 13.82
CA SER A 11 -21.40 -9.08 13.25
C SER A 11 -21.93 -8.03 12.27
N TYR A 12 -21.86 -6.74 12.62
CA TYR A 12 -22.13 -5.65 11.70
C TYR A 12 -20.84 -5.27 10.95
N LEU A 13 -20.85 -5.36 9.62
CA LEU A 13 -19.77 -4.87 8.76
C LEU A 13 -20.35 -3.97 7.66
N THR A 14 -20.09 -2.67 7.73
CA THR A 14 -20.40 -1.72 6.65
C THR A 14 -19.13 -1.50 5.83
N VAL A 15 -19.12 -1.98 4.58
CA VAL A 15 -17.99 -1.82 3.66
C VAL A 15 -18.10 -0.47 2.95
N ILE A 16 -17.22 0.46 3.28
CA ILE A 16 -17.07 1.73 2.55
C ILE A 16 -15.96 1.55 1.51
N ALA A 17 -16.33 1.62 0.23
CA ALA A 17 -15.39 1.59 -0.88
C ALA A 17 -14.46 2.83 -0.83
N LEU A 18 -13.14 2.62 -0.78
CA LEU A 18 -12.15 3.70 -0.75
C LEU A 18 -11.24 3.68 -1.98
N GLN A 19 -11.24 4.83 -2.66
CA GLN A 19 -10.45 5.15 -3.85
C GLN A 19 -8.92 5.03 -3.63
N PRO A 20 -8.14 4.71 -4.68
CA PRO A 20 -6.69 4.62 -4.61
C PRO A 20 -6.06 5.98 -4.93
N ASN A 21 -5.45 6.65 -3.95
CA ASN A 21 -4.52 7.73 -4.23
C ASN A 21 -3.70 8.01 -2.97
N HIS A 22 -2.51 7.43 -2.82
CA HIS A 22 -1.41 8.00 -2.03
C HIS A 22 -0.06 7.46 -2.51
N ASN A 23 0.90 8.39 -2.68
CA ASN A 23 2.24 8.20 -3.21
C ASN A 23 3.09 7.32 -2.29
N LEU A 24 3.35 6.07 -2.71
CA LEU A 24 4.52 5.31 -2.29
C LEU A 24 5.79 6.10 -2.68
N PRO A 25 6.92 5.99 -1.95
CA PRO A 25 8.15 6.61 -2.40
C PRO A 25 8.49 6.09 -3.80
N PHE A 26 8.71 7.05 -4.66
CA PHE A 26 8.94 6.84 -6.06
C PHE A 26 10.39 6.37 -6.25
N ILE A 27 10.59 5.11 -6.62
CA ILE A 27 11.89 4.59 -7.07
C ILE A 27 11.85 4.62 -8.61
N PRO A 28 12.40 5.65 -9.26
CA PRO A 28 12.48 5.68 -10.71
C PRO A 28 13.44 4.60 -11.19
N LEU A 29 12.98 3.81 -12.14
CA LEU A 29 13.82 2.96 -12.97
C LEU A 29 13.89 3.56 -14.36
N THR A 30 15.06 3.47 -15.01
CA THR A 30 15.19 3.80 -16.44
C THR A 30 14.16 2.99 -17.22
N CYS A 31 13.43 3.61 -18.16
CA CYS A 31 12.43 2.91 -18.95
C CYS A 31 12.84 2.95 -20.43
N PRO A 32 12.97 1.79 -21.09
CA PRO A 32 13.51 1.75 -22.44
C PRO A 32 12.53 2.38 -23.43
N LEU A 33 13.10 3.11 -24.39
CA LEU A 33 12.41 3.65 -25.54
C LEU A 33 12.95 2.99 -26.80
N GLU A 34 12.15 2.99 -27.85
CA GLU A 34 12.50 2.35 -29.11
C GLU A 34 12.64 3.35 -30.23
N TRP A 35 13.52 3.05 -31.17
CA TRP A 35 13.65 3.79 -32.43
C TRP A 35 13.03 2.94 -33.53
N LYS A 36 11.91 3.42 -34.09
CA LYS A 36 11.20 2.72 -35.17
C LYS A 36 11.49 3.38 -36.52
N PRO A 37 11.86 2.61 -37.57
CA PRO A 37 12.01 3.14 -38.91
C PRO A 37 10.72 3.82 -39.39
N HIS A 38 10.87 4.95 -40.07
CA HIS A 38 9.78 5.76 -40.60
C HIS A 38 10.19 6.34 -41.96
N ASN A 39 9.20 6.49 -42.84
CA ASN A 39 9.37 7.08 -44.15
C ASN A 39 8.38 8.23 -44.31
N GLN A 40 8.81 9.26 -45.04
CA GLN A 40 7.97 10.41 -45.37
C GLN A 40 6.58 9.99 -45.90
N GLY A 41 5.54 10.69 -45.45
CA GLY A 41 4.17 10.50 -45.93
C GLY A 41 3.39 9.43 -45.15
N ASN A 42 4.07 8.55 -44.42
CA ASN A 42 3.40 7.63 -43.51
C ASN A 42 2.99 8.36 -42.22
N PRO A 43 1.84 8.04 -41.62
CA PRO A 43 1.49 8.54 -40.30
C PRO A 43 2.56 8.11 -39.27
N PHE A 44 2.79 8.94 -38.25
CA PHE A 44 3.67 8.53 -37.15
C PHE A 44 3.04 7.37 -36.36
N PRO A 45 3.86 6.49 -35.77
CA PRO A 45 3.39 5.53 -34.79
C PRO A 45 2.57 6.22 -33.70
N SER A 46 1.50 5.58 -33.21
CA SER A 46 0.63 6.14 -32.18
C SER A 46 1.36 6.41 -30.85
N ASP A 47 2.47 5.69 -30.61
CA ASP A 47 3.33 5.77 -29.43
C ASP A 47 4.54 6.70 -29.62
N HIS A 48 4.59 7.53 -30.67
CA HIS A 48 5.70 8.47 -30.87
C HIS A 48 5.77 9.53 -29.76
N ILE A 49 6.99 9.94 -29.40
CA ILE A 49 7.20 10.97 -28.39
C ILE A 49 7.15 12.36 -29.05
N PRO A 50 6.21 13.24 -28.65
CA PRO A 50 6.13 14.57 -29.21
C PRO A 50 7.25 15.48 -28.69
N LEU A 51 7.87 16.27 -29.57
CA LEU A 51 8.84 17.30 -29.18
C LEU A 51 8.18 18.49 -28.46
N ASN A 52 7.00 18.90 -28.90
CA ASN A 52 6.19 20.05 -28.41
C ASN A 52 4.71 19.72 -28.24
N SER A 53 4.11 20.01 -27.09
CA SER A 53 2.67 19.74 -26.90
C SER A 53 1.72 20.68 -27.67
N LYS A 54 2.21 21.73 -28.37
CA LYS A 54 1.37 22.86 -28.83
C LYS A 54 1.48 23.30 -30.31
N ASN A 55 2.25 22.65 -31.19
CA ASN A 55 2.49 23.15 -32.56
C ASN A 55 1.99 22.24 -33.70
N ARG A 56 1.62 22.85 -34.83
CA ARG A 56 1.04 22.26 -36.07
C ARG A 56 2.05 21.56 -37.02
N ASN A 57 3.33 21.50 -36.68
CA ASN A 57 4.35 20.83 -37.50
C ASN A 57 4.51 19.36 -37.10
N PRO A 58 5.04 18.46 -37.97
CA PRO A 58 5.38 17.10 -37.55
C PRO A 58 6.38 17.17 -36.40
N ASN A 59 5.97 16.61 -35.28
CA ASN A 59 6.52 16.95 -33.98
C ASN A 59 7.08 15.71 -33.30
N ALA A 60 7.79 14.87 -34.05
CA ALA A 60 8.42 13.67 -33.52
C ALA A 60 9.89 13.94 -33.18
N ILE A 61 10.42 13.23 -32.19
CA ILE A 61 11.87 13.16 -31.98
C ILE A 61 12.42 12.16 -32.99
N THR A 62 13.27 12.65 -33.90
CA THR A 62 13.80 11.84 -35.00
C THR A 62 15.31 11.75 -34.98
N ARG A 63 15.83 10.66 -35.54
CA ARG A 63 17.25 10.50 -35.86
C ARG A 63 17.43 9.94 -37.25
N THR A 64 18.58 10.17 -37.84
CA THR A 64 18.97 9.56 -39.11
C THR A 64 20.40 9.07 -39.04
N LYS A 65 20.78 8.18 -39.97
CA LYS A 65 22.11 7.57 -40.01
C LYS A 65 22.98 8.32 -41.01
N LEU A 66 24.04 8.97 -40.53
CA LEU A 66 25.04 9.64 -41.35
C LEU A 66 26.42 9.06 -41.08
N PHE A 67 27.09 8.58 -42.13
CA PHE A 67 28.42 7.95 -42.05
C PHE A 67 28.48 6.86 -40.97
N GLY A 68 27.48 5.97 -40.97
CA GLY A 68 27.38 4.87 -40.00
C GLY A 68 26.89 5.26 -38.61
N LYS A 69 26.75 6.55 -38.29
CA LYS A 69 26.37 7.03 -36.95
C LYS A 69 24.97 7.60 -36.92
N ASN A 70 24.23 7.31 -35.85
CA ASN A 70 22.93 7.89 -35.58
C ASN A 70 23.07 9.32 -35.06
N ILE A 71 22.38 10.26 -35.70
CA ILE A 71 22.41 11.69 -35.38
C ILE A 71 20.97 12.20 -35.31
N LEU A 72 20.67 13.05 -34.34
CA LEU A 72 19.36 13.69 -34.26
C LEU A 72 19.08 14.52 -35.53
N ALA A 73 17.84 14.44 -35.98
CA ALA A 73 17.33 15.19 -37.11
C ALA A 73 16.10 15.99 -36.69
N PHE A 74 15.85 17.10 -37.37
CA PHE A 74 14.62 17.88 -37.24
C PHE A 74 13.78 17.71 -38.49
N LEU A 75 12.46 17.60 -38.33
CA LEU A 75 11.53 17.46 -39.44
C LEU A 75 11.10 18.83 -39.96
N ASP A 76 11.07 18.99 -41.28
CA ASP A 76 10.39 20.11 -41.91
C ASP A 76 8.87 19.87 -42.03
N LYS A 77 8.15 20.83 -42.63
CA LYS A 77 6.70 20.74 -42.83
C LYS A 77 6.28 19.57 -43.73
N ASN A 78 7.19 19.08 -44.57
CA ASN A 78 6.96 17.98 -45.50
C ASN A 78 7.39 16.62 -44.91
N GLN A 79 7.74 16.56 -43.62
CA GLN A 79 8.27 15.38 -42.94
C GLN A 79 9.59 14.88 -43.52
N ILE A 80 10.42 15.78 -44.06
CA ILE A 80 11.79 15.43 -44.44
C ILE A 80 12.70 15.67 -43.23
N ALA A 81 13.53 14.69 -42.90
CA ALA A 81 14.46 14.76 -41.78
C ALA A 81 15.75 15.45 -42.19
N HIS A 82 16.04 16.57 -41.53
CA HIS A 82 17.22 17.39 -41.77
C HIS A 82 18.19 17.29 -40.60
N SER A 83 19.48 17.16 -40.90
CA SER A 83 20.55 17.11 -39.89
C SER A 83 21.76 17.92 -40.35
N ILE A 84 22.51 18.45 -39.40
CA ILE A 84 23.72 19.24 -39.68
C ILE A 84 24.93 18.56 -39.05
N ARG A 85 25.97 18.37 -39.86
CA ARG A 85 27.27 17.87 -39.40
C ARG A 85 28.36 18.66 -40.09
N ASN A 86 29.30 19.22 -39.31
CA ASN A 86 30.41 20.02 -39.82
C ASN A 86 29.99 21.17 -40.76
N GLY A 87 28.86 21.82 -40.48
CA GLY A 87 28.32 22.91 -41.29
C GLY A 87 27.64 22.47 -42.60
N GLN A 88 27.66 21.18 -42.93
CA GLN A 88 26.94 20.63 -44.08
C GLN A 88 25.54 20.19 -43.66
N HIS A 89 24.57 20.49 -44.53
CA HIS A 89 23.17 20.14 -44.36
C HIS A 89 22.84 18.85 -45.11
N PHE A 90 22.21 17.90 -44.42
CA PHE A 90 21.81 16.62 -44.98
C PHE A 90 20.31 16.43 -44.81
N SER A 91 19.63 16.05 -45.87
CA SER A 91 18.19 15.76 -45.89
C SER A 91 17.94 14.30 -46.25
N ASN A 92 17.19 13.59 -45.40
CA ASN A 92 16.90 12.17 -45.56
C ASN A 92 15.39 11.92 -45.52
N TRP A 93 14.89 11.09 -46.45
CA TRP A 93 13.47 10.74 -46.56
C TRP A 93 13.11 9.52 -45.70
N SER A 94 14.13 8.77 -45.25
CA SER A 94 14.01 7.67 -44.30
C SER A 94 14.78 8.01 -43.04
N TYR A 95 14.13 7.84 -41.89
CA TYR A 95 14.64 8.20 -40.58
C TYR A 95 13.97 7.35 -39.51
N ASP A 96 14.54 7.31 -38.31
CA ASP A 96 13.88 6.65 -37.18
C ASP A 96 13.13 7.69 -36.34
N VAL A 97 11.99 7.28 -35.80
CA VAL A 97 11.18 8.02 -34.84
C VAL A 97 11.33 7.38 -33.46
N LEU A 98 11.52 8.19 -32.43
CA LEU A 98 11.55 7.72 -31.04
C LEU A 98 10.12 7.45 -30.55
N THR A 99 9.90 6.23 -30.08
CA THR A 99 8.60 5.74 -29.59
C THR A 99 8.67 5.29 -28.14
N ASN A 100 7.51 5.34 -27.47
CA ASN A 100 7.30 4.93 -26.09
C ASN A 100 6.35 3.71 -26.03
N PRO A 101 6.80 2.53 -26.49
CA PRO A 101 5.95 1.34 -26.57
C PRO A 101 5.49 0.83 -25.19
N HIS A 102 6.23 1.20 -24.14
CA HIS A 102 6.00 0.77 -22.76
C HIS A 102 5.23 1.80 -21.92
N ASN A 103 4.74 2.89 -22.52
CA ASN A 103 4.04 3.96 -21.82
C ASN A 103 4.83 4.49 -20.59
N CYS A 104 6.15 4.60 -20.74
CA CYS A 104 7.06 5.19 -19.77
C CYS A 104 6.64 6.64 -19.44
N LEU A 105 7.00 7.10 -18.25
CA LEU A 105 6.92 8.52 -17.91
C LEU A 105 8.03 9.27 -18.63
N ILE A 106 7.65 10.27 -19.41
CA ILE A 106 8.55 11.10 -20.20
C ILE A 106 8.57 12.51 -19.64
N GLU A 107 9.76 13.00 -19.35
CA GLU A 107 9.93 14.33 -18.78
C GLU A 107 11.10 15.08 -19.42
N TRP A 108 10.95 16.39 -19.52
CA TRP A 108 12.01 17.29 -19.96
C TRP A 108 12.53 18.09 -18.78
N VAL A 109 13.71 17.73 -18.30
CA VAL A 109 14.26 18.30 -17.06
C VAL A 109 15.39 19.29 -17.38
N PRO A 110 15.43 20.47 -16.76
CA PRO A 110 16.51 21.44 -16.95
C PRO A 110 17.90 20.87 -16.65
N SER A 111 18.91 21.34 -17.39
CA SER A 111 20.31 20.85 -17.33
C SER A 111 21.00 20.98 -15.98
N HIS A 112 20.54 21.88 -15.11
CA HIS A 112 21.11 22.08 -13.76
C HIS A 112 20.66 21.01 -12.76
N ASN A 113 19.61 20.23 -13.07
CA ASN A 113 19.15 19.16 -12.20
C ASN A 113 19.97 17.88 -12.42
N LYS A 114 20.97 17.66 -11.54
CA LYS A 114 21.92 16.54 -11.65
C LYS A 114 21.36 15.21 -11.15
N SER A 115 20.31 15.20 -10.33
CA SER A 115 19.85 13.98 -9.64
C SER A 115 19.21 12.95 -10.55
N MET A 116 18.90 13.31 -11.81
CA MET A 116 18.18 12.43 -12.74
C MET A 116 18.95 12.12 -14.03
N VAL A 117 20.26 12.35 -14.07
CA VAL A 117 21.09 12.07 -15.27
C VAL A 117 21.06 10.59 -15.66
N ALA A 118 20.93 9.68 -14.69
CA ALA A 118 20.85 8.23 -14.95
C ALA A 118 19.65 7.83 -15.83
N PHE A 119 18.59 8.66 -15.88
CA PHE A 119 17.36 8.40 -16.64
C PHE A 119 17.38 9.01 -18.05
N SER A 120 18.53 9.52 -18.48
CA SER A 120 18.64 10.22 -19.75
C SER A 120 18.52 9.29 -20.94
N VAL A 121 17.73 9.70 -21.94
CA VAL A 121 17.58 8.94 -23.17
C VAL A 121 18.78 9.20 -24.08
N ASN A 122 19.49 8.12 -24.44
CA ASN A 122 20.62 8.19 -25.35
C ASN A 122 20.18 8.06 -26.82
N ILE A 123 20.87 8.78 -27.71
CA ILE A 123 20.63 8.70 -29.17
C ILE A 123 21.14 7.38 -29.73
N SER A 124 22.29 6.94 -29.20
CA SER A 124 22.99 5.70 -29.52
C SER A 124 23.77 5.20 -28.30
N THR A 125 24.58 4.15 -28.47
CA THR A 125 25.54 3.66 -27.47
C THR A 125 26.63 4.67 -27.08
N ASP A 126 26.82 5.74 -27.86
CA ASP A 126 28.02 6.58 -27.81
C ASP A 126 27.96 7.69 -26.73
N SER A 127 27.31 7.45 -25.59
CA SER A 127 27.17 8.39 -24.45
C SER A 127 26.53 9.75 -24.78
N THR A 128 25.91 9.89 -25.96
CA THR A 128 25.20 11.12 -26.36
C THR A 128 23.73 11.01 -26.03
N SER A 129 23.18 12.05 -25.40
CA SER A 129 21.79 12.08 -24.92
C SER A 129 20.95 13.12 -25.65
N ILE A 130 19.64 12.94 -25.60
CA ILE A 130 18.66 13.80 -26.27
C ILE A 130 18.37 15.00 -25.39
N GLY A 131 18.53 16.20 -25.96
CA GLY A 131 18.17 17.45 -25.34
C GLY A 131 17.26 18.29 -26.21
N ARG A 132 16.73 19.35 -25.60
CA ARG A 132 16.07 20.45 -26.30
C ARG A 132 16.44 21.79 -25.69
N LYS A 133 16.45 22.83 -26.52
CA LYS A 133 16.65 24.22 -26.11
C LYS A 133 15.47 25.06 -26.59
N LEU A 134 14.99 25.97 -25.74
CA LEU A 134 14.04 26.98 -26.17
C LEU A 134 14.79 28.05 -26.97
N SER A 135 14.43 28.21 -28.24
CA SER A 135 14.98 29.22 -29.14
C SER A 135 13.87 30.17 -29.58
N SER A 136 13.92 31.43 -29.14
CA SER A 136 12.90 32.48 -29.30
C SER A 136 11.50 32.10 -28.80
N THR A 137 10.79 31.21 -29.48
CA THR A 137 9.45 30.72 -29.13
C THR A 137 9.26 29.22 -29.36
N GLN A 138 10.28 28.50 -29.84
CA GLN A 138 10.16 27.09 -30.23
C GLN A 138 11.26 26.24 -29.60
N TRP A 139 10.88 25.04 -29.14
CA TRP A 139 11.87 24.06 -28.70
C TRP A 139 12.55 23.43 -29.91
N GLN A 140 13.88 23.48 -29.90
CA GLN A 140 14.75 22.87 -30.89
C GLN A 140 15.46 21.66 -30.27
N LEU A 141 15.49 20.55 -31.00
CA LEU A 141 16.25 19.37 -30.61
C LEU A 141 17.75 19.66 -30.60
N CYS A 142 18.46 19.00 -29.70
CA CYS A 142 19.90 19.11 -29.60
C CYS A 142 20.55 17.83 -29.07
N THR A 143 21.80 17.62 -29.44
CA THR A 143 22.60 16.50 -28.95
C THR A 143 23.39 16.96 -27.73
N ILE A 144 23.24 16.26 -26.60
CA ILE A 144 23.97 16.55 -25.37
C ILE A 144 25.27 15.75 -25.36
N SER A 145 26.39 16.45 -25.22
CA SER A 145 27.73 15.88 -25.02
C SER A 145 28.53 16.77 -24.07
N GLN A 146 29.26 16.17 -23.12
CA GLN A 146 30.12 16.90 -22.17
C GLN A 146 29.39 18.06 -21.45
N GLY A 147 28.13 17.85 -21.05
CA GLY A 147 27.34 18.87 -20.35
C GLY A 147 26.90 20.07 -21.20
N LYS A 148 27.06 20.02 -22.53
CA LYS A 148 26.57 21.05 -23.46
C LYS A 148 25.65 20.43 -24.50
N CYS A 149 24.64 21.19 -24.90
CA CYS A 149 23.64 20.85 -25.91
C CYS A 149 24.03 21.52 -27.23
N ALA A 150 24.29 20.71 -28.26
CA ALA A 150 24.66 21.14 -29.60
C ALA A 150 23.40 21.17 -30.50
N TYR A 151 23.04 22.35 -31.01
CA TYR A 151 21.81 22.59 -31.77
C TYR A 151 22.08 23.40 -33.04
N ASN A 152 21.19 23.28 -34.02
CA ASN A 152 21.24 24.05 -35.25
C ASN A 152 20.60 25.44 -35.04
N ASN A 153 21.36 26.50 -35.29
CA ASN A 153 20.85 27.86 -35.39
C ASN A 153 21.20 28.42 -36.77
N SER A 154 20.18 28.58 -37.63
CA SER A 154 20.32 29.20 -38.95
C SER A 154 21.41 28.56 -39.82
N GLY A 155 21.53 27.23 -39.79
CA GLY A 155 22.52 26.47 -40.56
C GLY A 155 23.85 26.22 -39.84
N ASN A 156 24.08 26.86 -38.70
CA ASN A 156 25.31 26.73 -37.92
C ASN A 156 25.09 25.96 -36.62
N MET A 157 26.02 25.05 -36.31
CA MET A 157 26.00 24.31 -35.04
C MET A 157 26.49 25.20 -33.91
N GLN A 158 25.62 25.44 -32.92
CA GLN A 158 25.93 26.17 -31.70
C GLN A 158 25.87 25.25 -30.48
N LYS A 159 26.61 25.57 -29.43
CA LYS A 159 26.60 24.83 -28.15
C LYS A 159 26.07 25.71 -27.03
N THR A 160 25.24 25.18 -26.14
CA THR A 160 24.74 25.89 -24.97
C THR A 160 24.75 25.01 -23.71
N PRO A 161 25.01 25.57 -22.51
CA PRO A 161 24.78 24.87 -21.25
C PRO A 161 23.31 24.90 -20.80
N ASN A 162 22.49 25.77 -21.40
CA ASN A 162 21.08 25.96 -21.03
C ASN A 162 20.19 25.12 -21.92
N PHE A 163 19.81 23.94 -21.44
CA PHE A 163 18.97 23.00 -22.17
C PHE A 163 18.09 22.20 -21.20
N HIS A 164 17.12 21.49 -21.78
CA HIS A 164 16.36 20.46 -21.08
C HIS A 164 16.76 19.10 -21.64
N ARG A 165 16.89 18.11 -20.78
CA ARG A 165 17.25 16.74 -21.11
C ARG A 165 15.99 15.88 -21.14
N LEU A 166 15.89 14.99 -22.12
CA LEU A 166 14.82 14.01 -22.15
C LEU A 166 15.13 12.89 -21.15
N LEU A 167 14.20 12.66 -20.24
CA LEU A 167 14.22 11.53 -19.32
C LEU A 167 13.12 10.54 -19.67
N SER A 168 13.41 9.25 -19.46
CA SER A 168 12.44 8.17 -19.57
C SER A 168 12.58 7.26 -18.35
N TYR A 169 11.50 7.15 -17.58
CA TYR A 169 11.49 6.35 -16.37
C TYR A 169 10.14 5.69 -16.11
N THR A 170 10.15 4.64 -15.30
CA THR A 170 8.95 3.96 -14.79
C THR A 170 9.06 3.87 -13.27
N PRO A 171 7.98 4.06 -12.52
CA PRO A 171 7.98 3.71 -11.10
C PRO A 171 8.17 2.20 -10.94
N LEU A 172 8.94 1.82 -9.93
CA LEU A 172 8.89 0.46 -9.40
C LEU A 172 7.51 0.23 -8.76
N SER A 173 6.79 -0.77 -9.25
CA SER A 173 5.56 -1.26 -8.67
C SER A 173 5.87 -2.38 -7.69
N MET A 174 5.14 -2.39 -6.58
CA MET A 174 5.30 -3.37 -5.51
C MET A 174 3.92 -3.83 -5.03
N LYS A 175 3.72 -5.14 -4.96
CA LYS A 175 2.46 -5.76 -4.59
C LYS A 175 2.69 -6.90 -3.62
N PHE A 176 1.79 -7.08 -2.65
CA PHE A 176 1.78 -8.26 -1.80
C PHE A 176 0.86 -9.33 -2.38
N THR A 177 1.39 -10.54 -2.52
CA THR A 177 0.69 -11.71 -3.04
C THR A 177 0.91 -12.91 -2.11
N ASN A 178 0.10 -13.94 -2.28
CA ASN A 178 0.24 -15.22 -1.57
C ASN A 178 0.34 -15.08 -0.06
N LEU A 179 -0.51 -14.23 0.49
CA LEU A 179 -0.53 -13.98 1.92
C LEU A 179 -1.26 -15.10 2.65
N SER A 180 -0.64 -15.57 3.71
CA SER A 180 -1.18 -16.51 4.68
C SER A 180 -0.81 -16.06 6.08
N TYR A 181 -1.46 -16.64 7.07
CA TYR A 181 -1.16 -16.35 8.46
C TYR A 181 -1.22 -17.59 9.33
N THR A 182 -0.50 -17.52 10.43
CA THR A 182 -0.53 -18.52 11.49
C THR A 182 -0.73 -17.79 12.81
N VAL A 183 -1.72 -18.25 13.57
CA VAL A 183 -1.94 -17.78 14.94
C VAL A 183 -0.90 -18.45 15.82
N VAL A 184 -0.04 -17.66 16.45
CA VAL A 184 1.01 -18.15 17.37
C VAL A 184 0.49 -18.13 18.80
N GLU A 185 -0.17 -17.03 19.15
CA GLU A 185 -0.76 -16.83 20.47
C GLU A 185 -2.14 -16.20 20.26
N ASP A 186 -3.12 -16.71 21.00
CA ASP A 186 -4.47 -16.16 21.10
C ASP A 186 -4.88 -16.26 22.57
N PHE A 187 -4.73 -15.14 23.27
CA PHE A 187 -5.17 -14.99 24.64
C PHE A 187 -6.48 -14.24 24.62
N PHE A 188 -7.44 -14.65 25.45
CA PHE A 188 -8.69 -13.91 25.59
C PHE A 188 -8.82 -13.33 27.00
N ASP A 189 -9.37 -12.14 27.05
CA ASP A 189 -9.76 -11.44 28.26
C ASP A 189 -11.25 -11.17 28.25
N ILE A 190 -11.94 -11.54 29.32
CA ILE A 190 -13.36 -11.20 29.49
C ILE A 190 -13.45 -9.94 30.32
N GLN A 191 -14.04 -8.89 29.76
CA GLN A 191 -14.29 -7.65 30.47
C GLN A 191 -15.78 -7.43 30.66
N VAL A 192 -16.17 -6.99 31.86
CA VAL A 192 -17.53 -6.56 32.14
C VAL A 192 -17.74 -5.18 31.53
N ILE A 193 -18.80 -5.07 30.74
CA ILE A 193 -19.28 -3.82 30.13
C ILE A 193 -20.15 -3.09 31.16
N GLY A 194 -21.07 -3.81 31.81
CA GLY A 194 -21.98 -3.26 32.81
C GLY A 194 -22.78 -4.34 33.52
N THR A 195 -23.34 -3.97 34.67
CA THR A 195 -24.22 -4.81 35.48
C THR A 195 -25.38 -3.99 36.02
N ASP A 196 -26.60 -4.49 35.89
CA ASP A 196 -27.80 -3.85 36.42
C ASP A 196 -28.65 -4.84 37.23
N MET A 197 -29.21 -4.39 38.34
CA MET A 197 -30.19 -5.14 39.13
C MET A 197 -31.58 -4.56 38.91
N ILE A 198 -32.53 -5.42 38.54
CA ILE A 198 -33.91 -5.04 38.33
C ILE A 198 -34.80 -5.79 39.31
N GLN A 199 -35.55 -5.03 40.10
CA GLN A 199 -36.49 -5.57 41.08
C GLN A 199 -37.92 -5.29 40.60
N ASN A 200 -38.66 -6.35 40.27
CA ASN A 200 -40.08 -6.25 39.98
C ASN A 200 -40.89 -6.47 41.26
N LYS A 201 -41.36 -5.37 41.86
CA LYS A 201 -42.23 -5.41 43.04
C LYS A 201 -43.71 -5.52 42.71
N ALA A 202 -44.09 -5.48 41.43
CA ALA A 202 -45.48 -5.55 40.99
C ALA A 202 -45.97 -7.01 40.90
N ASP A 203 -47.30 -7.17 40.86
CA ASP A 203 -47.99 -8.45 40.65
C ASP A 203 -48.09 -8.86 39.17
N VAL A 204 -47.45 -8.11 38.27
CA VAL A 204 -47.42 -8.34 36.82
C VAL A 204 -45.98 -8.39 36.33
N SER A 205 -45.73 -9.08 35.22
CA SER A 205 -44.41 -9.09 34.57
C SER A 205 -44.08 -7.70 34.01
N LEU A 206 -42.81 -7.29 34.13
CA LEU A 206 -42.29 -6.06 33.58
C LEU A 206 -41.35 -6.37 32.42
N ARG A 207 -41.41 -5.61 31.34
CA ARG A 207 -40.41 -5.64 30.27
C ARG A 207 -39.54 -4.39 30.37
N GLN A 208 -38.22 -4.56 30.49
CA GLN A 208 -37.27 -3.46 30.59
C GLN A 208 -36.19 -3.58 29.54
N SER A 209 -35.83 -2.45 28.92
CA SER A 209 -34.72 -2.37 27.97
C SER A 209 -33.46 -1.93 28.71
N ILE A 210 -32.42 -2.75 28.66
CA ILE A 210 -31.12 -2.49 29.28
C ILE A 210 -30.09 -2.27 28.18
N SER A 211 -29.24 -1.27 28.35
CA SER A 211 -28.09 -1.05 27.48
C SER A 211 -26.85 -0.75 28.30
N HIS A 212 -25.82 -1.56 28.11
CA HIS A 212 -24.49 -1.33 28.64
C HIS A 212 -23.55 -0.91 27.51
N SER A 213 -22.69 0.08 27.76
CA SER A 213 -21.66 0.49 26.80
C SER A 213 -20.34 0.73 27.49
N LYS A 214 -19.25 0.26 26.88
CA LYS A 214 -17.88 0.45 27.37
C LYS A 214 -16.95 0.75 26.22
N MET A 215 -16.07 1.72 26.42
CA MET A 215 -14.98 2.00 25.49
C MET A 215 -13.88 0.97 25.69
N VAL A 216 -13.56 0.22 24.64
CA VAL A 216 -12.49 -0.78 24.61
C VAL A 216 -11.37 -0.31 23.69
N THR A 217 -10.13 -0.44 24.15
CA THR A 217 -8.95 -0.12 23.36
C THR A 217 -8.60 -1.28 22.44
N LYS A 218 -8.67 -1.05 21.12
CA LYS A 218 -8.08 -1.92 20.11
C LYS A 218 -6.65 -1.48 19.84
N THR A 219 -5.73 -2.44 19.82
CA THR A 219 -4.35 -2.21 19.43
C THR A 219 -4.02 -3.01 18.19
N LEU A 220 -3.23 -2.43 17.30
CA LEU A 220 -2.69 -3.14 16.15
C LEU A 220 -1.25 -2.68 15.97
N ASN A 221 -0.31 -3.55 16.32
CA ASN A 221 1.11 -3.33 16.22
C ASN A 221 1.67 -4.31 15.19
N TRP A 222 2.33 -3.79 14.16
CA TRP A 222 3.04 -4.59 13.19
C TRP A 222 4.54 -4.44 13.41
N ASP A 223 5.24 -5.56 13.40
CA ASP A 223 6.69 -5.58 13.28
C ASP A 223 7.02 -6.17 11.91
N PHE A 224 7.38 -5.28 10.99
CA PHE A 224 7.87 -5.69 9.67
C PHE A 224 9.38 -5.88 9.79
N ASP A 225 9.81 -7.14 9.77
CA ASP A 225 11.24 -7.49 9.78
C ASP A 225 12.02 -6.90 8.58
N PHE A 226 11.32 -6.46 7.53
CA PHE A 226 11.92 -5.76 6.41
C PHE A 226 11.72 -4.25 6.51
N MET A 227 12.52 -3.58 7.35
CA MET A 227 12.77 -2.16 7.11
C MET A 227 13.61 -2.01 5.85
N ILE A 228 12.92 -1.83 4.71
CA ILE A 228 13.55 -1.33 3.49
C ILE A 228 13.94 0.12 3.75
N LYS A 229 15.12 0.34 4.33
CA LYS A 229 15.78 1.65 4.44
C LYS A 229 16.25 2.11 3.07
N ILE A 230 15.34 2.25 2.12
CA ILE A 230 15.59 3.06 0.94
C ILE A 230 15.49 4.51 1.41
N GLN A 231 16.47 5.34 1.05
CA GLN A 231 16.63 6.76 1.42
C GLN A 231 15.44 7.68 1.02
N GLY A 232 14.25 7.15 0.77
CA GLY A 232 13.03 7.89 0.43
C GLY A 232 11.78 7.52 1.24
N GLY A 233 11.86 6.60 2.22
CA GLY A 233 10.74 6.30 3.13
C GLY A 233 9.58 5.54 2.46
N LEU A 234 9.63 4.21 2.50
CA LEU A 234 8.56 3.34 1.99
C LEU A 234 7.48 3.11 3.04
N SER A 235 6.28 3.63 2.80
CA SER A 235 5.08 3.42 3.61
C SER A 235 4.16 2.45 2.87
N LEU A 236 4.06 1.21 3.35
CA LEU A 236 3.31 0.14 2.70
C LEU A 236 1.92 -0.02 3.30
N ASN A 237 0.88 -0.07 2.47
CA ASN A 237 -0.49 -0.35 2.88
C ASN A 237 -0.85 -1.82 2.59
N ILE A 238 -0.41 -2.72 3.47
CA ILE A 238 -0.55 -4.18 3.33
C ILE A 238 -2.00 -4.63 3.49
N MET A 239 -2.80 -3.89 4.27
CA MET A 239 -4.13 -4.33 4.69
C MET A 239 -5.21 -4.25 3.62
N LYS A 240 -5.09 -3.36 2.62
CA LYS A 240 -6.09 -3.26 1.54
C LYS A 240 -6.20 -4.55 0.73
N ASN A 241 -5.08 -5.22 0.44
CA ASN A 241 -5.07 -6.46 -0.34
C ASN A 241 -5.54 -7.70 0.45
N TRP A 242 -5.53 -7.63 1.79
CA TRP A 242 -6.00 -8.71 2.67
C TRP A 242 -7.52 -8.78 2.75
N LEU A 243 -8.18 -7.63 2.91
CA LEU A 243 -9.63 -7.55 3.09
C LEU A 243 -10.42 -8.01 1.85
N ASP A 244 -9.84 -7.96 0.65
CA ASP A 244 -10.47 -8.44 -0.58
C ASP A 244 -10.50 -9.99 -0.69
N ARG A 245 -9.72 -10.70 0.13
CA ARG A 245 -9.75 -12.17 0.22
C ARG A 245 -10.45 -12.60 1.50
N ARG A 246 -11.74 -12.92 1.35
CA ARG A 246 -12.70 -13.45 2.35
C ARG A 246 -12.09 -14.40 3.39
N ALA A 247 -11.47 -13.87 4.44
CA ALA A 247 -11.31 -14.55 5.71
C ALA A 247 -12.39 -13.98 6.64
N PRO A 248 -13.60 -14.58 6.72
CA PRO A 248 -14.69 -14.09 7.56
C PRO A 248 -14.27 -13.92 9.03
N ASP A 249 -13.29 -14.71 9.49
CA ASP A 249 -12.79 -14.67 10.86
C ASP A 249 -11.94 -13.44 11.17
N LEU A 250 -11.23 -12.86 10.20
CA LEU A 250 -10.36 -11.68 10.42
C LEU A 250 -11.06 -10.34 10.15
N ALA A 251 -12.23 -10.36 9.50
CA ALA A 251 -12.99 -9.14 9.21
C ALA A 251 -13.42 -8.40 10.49
N GLY A 252 -13.67 -9.12 11.59
CA GLY A 252 -13.95 -8.54 12.91
C GLY A 252 -12.74 -7.85 13.58
N TYR A 253 -11.53 -8.31 13.27
CA TYR A 253 -10.28 -7.82 13.84
C TYR A 253 -9.70 -6.62 13.07
N ILE A 254 -9.92 -6.57 11.75
CA ILE A 254 -9.14 -5.76 10.81
C ILE A 254 -10.02 -4.70 10.08
N ALA A 255 -11.17 -4.31 10.63
CA ALA A 255 -11.97 -3.19 10.09
C ALA A 255 -11.35 -1.82 10.43
N PHE A 256 -10.09 -1.59 10.05
CA PHE A 256 -9.46 -0.27 10.10
C PHE A 256 -9.65 0.42 8.76
N GLY A 257 -10.45 1.49 8.72
CA GLY A 257 -10.36 2.47 7.63
C GLY A 257 -8.94 3.05 7.62
N GLN A 258 -8.11 2.61 6.67
CA GLN A 258 -6.70 3.00 6.60
C GLN A 258 -6.44 4.01 5.47
N LYS A 259 -5.92 5.18 5.86
CA LYS A 259 -5.36 6.20 4.95
C LYS A 259 -3.88 6.49 5.19
N ARG A 260 -3.26 5.99 6.27
CA ARG A 260 -1.81 6.16 6.57
C ARG A 260 -1.26 4.96 7.32
N ALA A 261 -0.10 4.47 6.89
CA ALA A 261 0.74 3.59 7.68
C ALA A 261 1.55 4.48 8.65
N THR A 262 1.18 4.52 9.92
CA THR A 262 2.08 4.99 10.98
C THR A 262 3.01 3.84 11.36
N LEU A 263 4.31 4.15 11.46
CA LEU A 263 5.37 3.15 11.58
C LEU A 263 5.37 2.35 12.90
N ASN A 264 4.58 2.73 13.91
CA ASN A 264 4.67 2.19 15.28
C ASN A 264 3.31 1.73 15.82
N GLY A 265 2.60 0.94 15.02
CA GLY A 265 1.27 0.46 15.39
C GLY A 265 0.22 1.57 15.48
N ARG A 266 -0.99 1.17 15.88
CA ARG A 266 -2.14 2.06 16.03
C ARG A 266 -2.96 1.60 17.23
N VAL A 267 -3.30 2.56 18.07
CA VAL A 267 -4.22 2.39 19.18
C VAL A 267 -5.50 3.15 18.84
N THR A 268 -6.65 2.48 18.88
CA THR A 268 -7.96 3.11 18.66
C THR A 268 -8.93 2.62 19.70
N THR A 269 -9.75 3.49 20.24
CA THR A 269 -10.84 3.12 21.16
C THR A 269 -12.13 2.91 20.37
N VAL A 270 -12.83 1.82 20.64
CA VAL A 270 -14.14 1.50 20.04
C VAL A 270 -15.17 1.32 21.16
N SER A 271 -16.35 1.92 20.98
CA SER A 271 -17.47 1.72 21.90
C SER A 271 -18.13 0.38 21.61
N VAL A 272 -18.15 -0.52 22.58
CA VAL A 272 -18.93 -1.76 22.51
C VAL A 272 -20.21 -1.53 23.29
N THR A 273 -21.35 -1.64 22.60
CA THR A 273 -22.67 -1.45 23.20
C THR A 273 -23.47 -2.74 23.07
N VAL A 274 -23.98 -3.24 24.18
CA VAL A 274 -24.89 -4.37 24.25
C VAL A 274 -26.23 -3.86 24.75
N ALA A 275 -27.29 -4.10 23.98
CA ALA A 275 -28.65 -3.69 24.35
C ALA A 275 -29.61 -4.87 24.19
N ARG A 276 -30.43 -5.13 25.21
CA ARG A 276 -31.42 -6.20 25.24
C ARG A 276 -32.65 -5.79 26.03
N ASP A 277 -33.80 -6.29 25.58
CA ASP A 277 -35.01 -6.28 26.38
C ASP A 277 -35.05 -7.52 27.25
N ILE A 278 -35.38 -7.35 28.53
CA ILE A 278 -35.56 -8.44 29.47
C ILE A 278 -37.00 -8.44 30.01
N ASP A 279 -37.56 -9.62 30.17
CA ASP A 279 -38.83 -9.83 30.86
C ASP A 279 -38.55 -10.26 32.30
N VAL A 280 -39.05 -9.48 33.26
CA VAL A 280 -38.88 -9.70 34.69
C VAL A 280 -40.22 -10.15 35.27
N PRO A 281 -40.38 -11.42 35.67
CA PRO A 281 -41.63 -11.93 36.22
C PRO A 281 -42.11 -11.17 37.45
N ALA A 282 -43.42 -11.21 37.71
CA ALA A 282 -44.04 -10.61 38.88
C ALA A 282 -43.33 -11.04 40.19
N ARG A 283 -43.14 -10.10 41.12
CA ARG A 283 -42.51 -10.34 42.42
C ARG A 283 -41.12 -10.99 42.38
N THR A 284 -40.40 -10.89 41.26
CA THR A 284 -39.03 -11.41 41.13
C THR A 284 -38.01 -10.31 40.98
N SER A 285 -36.74 -10.66 41.14
CA SER A 285 -35.62 -9.77 40.87
C SER A 285 -34.61 -10.52 40.01
N VAL A 286 -34.02 -9.80 39.06
CA VAL A 286 -33.01 -10.31 38.15
C VAL A 286 -31.80 -9.40 38.15
N GLU A 287 -30.65 -9.98 37.88
CA GLU A 287 -29.40 -9.27 37.60
C GLU A 287 -29.05 -9.50 36.14
N SER A 288 -28.67 -8.42 35.46
CA SER A 288 -28.18 -8.48 34.09
C SER A 288 -26.70 -8.11 34.07
N ILE A 289 -25.93 -8.83 33.24
CA ILE A 289 -24.50 -8.63 33.08
C ILE A 289 -24.21 -8.60 31.59
N SER A 290 -23.44 -7.63 31.13
CA SER A 290 -22.87 -7.65 29.80
C SER A 290 -21.36 -7.79 29.86
N THR A 291 -20.82 -8.69 29.04
CA THR A 291 -19.39 -8.92 28.93
C THR A 291 -18.95 -8.75 27.47
N VAL A 292 -17.67 -8.46 27.28
CA VAL A 292 -16.99 -8.48 25.99
C VAL A 292 -15.72 -9.30 26.13
N VAL A 293 -15.51 -10.20 25.17
CA VAL A 293 -14.27 -10.96 25.02
C VAL A 293 -13.34 -10.14 24.14
N ILE A 294 -12.16 -9.83 24.66
CA ILE A 294 -11.08 -9.15 23.95
C ILE A 294 -9.99 -10.17 23.71
N HIS A 295 -9.63 -10.39 22.46
CA HIS A 295 -8.53 -11.25 22.09
C HIS A 295 -7.27 -10.43 21.92
N ASP A 296 -6.22 -10.82 22.61
CA ASP A 296 -4.85 -10.44 22.32
C ASP A 296 -4.23 -11.53 21.45
N PHE A 297 -3.87 -11.16 20.22
CA PHE A 297 -3.40 -12.11 19.22
C PHE A 297 -2.00 -11.77 18.74
N VAL A 298 -1.24 -12.82 18.43
CA VAL A 298 0.03 -12.74 17.70
C VAL A 298 -0.11 -13.60 16.45
N LEU A 299 -0.09 -12.95 15.29
CA LEU A 299 -0.11 -13.60 13.98
C LEU A 299 1.27 -13.50 13.36
N ILE A 300 1.78 -14.61 12.83
CA ILE A 300 2.85 -14.58 11.84
C ILE A 300 2.19 -14.50 10.48
N ILE A 301 2.42 -13.41 9.78
CA ILE A 301 2.00 -13.19 8.40
C ILE A 301 3.14 -13.63 7.51
N THR A 302 2.88 -14.56 6.59
CA THR A 302 3.83 -14.91 5.54
C THR A 302 3.25 -14.54 4.19
N GLY A 303 4.09 -14.02 3.30
CA GLY A 303 3.65 -13.63 1.97
C GLY A 303 4.81 -13.39 1.02
N GLN A 304 4.45 -12.98 -0.19
CA GLN A 304 5.41 -12.63 -1.22
C GLN A 304 5.23 -11.16 -1.61
N ILE A 305 6.35 -10.45 -1.70
CA ILE A 305 6.43 -9.12 -2.31
C ILE A 305 6.80 -9.31 -3.77
N GLU A 306 5.90 -8.92 -4.65
CA GLU A 306 6.10 -8.88 -6.10
C GLU A 306 6.54 -7.48 -6.50
N PHE A 307 7.76 -7.38 -7.06
CA PHE A 307 8.31 -6.19 -7.67
C PHE A 307 8.20 -6.27 -9.19
N SER A 308 7.71 -5.21 -9.81
CA SER A 308 7.55 -5.11 -11.27
C SER A 308 7.79 -3.70 -11.76
N ALA A 309 8.20 -3.54 -13.01
CA ALA A 309 8.36 -2.24 -13.64
C ALA A 309 8.14 -2.35 -15.14
N VAL A 310 7.42 -1.39 -15.72
CA VAL A 310 7.00 -1.49 -17.13
C VAL A 310 8.22 -1.38 -18.05
N GLY A 311 8.32 -2.27 -19.04
CA GLY A 311 9.46 -2.31 -19.97
C GLY A 311 10.76 -2.81 -19.34
N ARG A 312 10.72 -3.39 -18.14
CA ARG A 312 11.89 -3.97 -17.48
C ARG A 312 11.70 -5.46 -17.24
N ASN A 313 12.80 -6.19 -17.40
CA ASN A 313 12.84 -7.60 -17.06
C ASN A 313 13.18 -7.79 -15.58
N ALA A 314 12.98 -9.00 -15.07
CA ALA A 314 13.21 -9.31 -13.67
C ALA A 314 14.69 -9.14 -13.25
N THR A 315 15.64 -9.38 -14.15
CA THR A 315 17.08 -9.22 -13.87
C THR A 315 17.48 -7.76 -13.63
N ASP A 316 16.95 -6.83 -14.43
CA ASP A 316 17.18 -5.40 -14.26
C ASP A 316 16.58 -4.90 -12.93
N ILE A 317 15.36 -5.37 -12.62
CA ILE A 317 14.68 -5.04 -11.37
C ILE A 317 15.50 -5.58 -10.19
N LEU A 318 15.93 -6.84 -10.24
CA LEU A 318 16.75 -7.45 -9.19
C LEU A 318 18.05 -6.67 -8.95
N SER A 319 18.74 -6.28 -10.03
CA SER A 319 19.96 -5.47 -9.94
C SER A 319 19.74 -4.17 -9.18
N VAL A 320 18.64 -3.46 -9.46
CA VAL A 320 18.32 -2.21 -8.76
C VAL A 320 17.94 -2.47 -7.30
N LEU A 321 17.19 -3.54 -7.02
CA LEU A 321 16.85 -3.93 -5.65
C LEU A 321 18.11 -4.29 -4.83
N SER A 322 19.06 -4.99 -5.43
CA SER A 322 20.35 -5.31 -4.79
C SER A 322 21.20 -4.07 -4.55
N GLN A 323 21.25 -3.13 -5.51
CA GLN A 323 21.91 -1.83 -5.32
C GLN A 323 21.25 -0.99 -4.21
N ALA A 324 19.94 -1.15 -4.02
CA ALA A 324 19.20 -0.54 -2.93
C ALA A 324 19.41 -1.24 -1.56
N GLY A 325 20.25 -2.29 -1.51
CA GLY A 325 20.63 -2.99 -0.29
C GLY A 325 19.72 -4.15 0.09
N LEU A 326 18.85 -4.62 -0.81
CA LEU A 326 18.03 -5.80 -0.57
C LEU A 326 18.81 -7.08 -0.90
N ASP A 327 18.76 -8.07 -0.01
CA ASP A 327 19.44 -9.34 -0.20
C ASP A 327 18.80 -10.15 -1.34
N SER A 328 19.55 -10.33 -2.42
CA SER A 328 19.14 -11.10 -3.59
C SER A 328 18.89 -12.58 -3.28
N LYS A 329 19.43 -13.10 -2.16
CA LYS A 329 19.25 -14.52 -1.78
C LYS A 329 17.81 -14.88 -1.44
N ASN A 330 17.03 -13.91 -0.98
CA ASN A 330 15.62 -14.10 -0.64
C ASN A 330 14.69 -13.75 -1.82
N MET A 331 15.27 -13.55 -3.02
CA MET A 331 14.54 -13.14 -4.21
C MET A 331 14.56 -14.23 -5.27
N THR A 332 13.43 -14.37 -5.96
CA THR A 332 13.25 -15.31 -7.06
C THR A 332 12.73 -14.56 -8.28
N LEU A 333 13.19 -14.94 -9.46
CA LEU A 333 12.72 -14.36 -10.71
C LEU A 333 11.51 -15.16 -11.21
N ASN A 334 10.43 -14.47 -11.53
CA ASN A 334 9.23 -15.07 -12.11
C ASN A 334 8.79 -14.24 -13.33
N GLY A 335 9.24 -14.64 -14.52
CA GLY A 335 8.97 -13.91 -15.75
C GLY A 335 9.61 -12.51 -15.74
N ASP A 336 8.77 -11.48 -15.79
CA ASP A 336 9.14 -10.06 -15.74
C ASP A 336 9.16 -9.48 -14.31
N LYS A 337 8.97 -10.32 -13.29
CA LYS A 337 8.80 -9.92 -11.90
C LYS A 337 9.88 -10.51 -10.99
N VAL A 338 10.17 -9.79 -9.91
CA VAL A 338 10.99 -10.29 -8.79
C VAL A 338 10.09 -10.56 -7.60
N LEU A 339 10.12 -11.77 -7.08
CA LEU A 339 9.36 -12.18 -5.90
C LEU A 339 10.30 -12.29 -4.71
N MET A 340 9.96 -11.65 -3.60
CA MET A 340 10.67 -11.77 -2.32
C MET A 340 9.74 -12.35 -1.28
N THR A 341 10.12 -13.47 -0.66
CA THR A 341 9.36 -14.02 0.46
C THR A 341 9.61 -13.20 1.71
N THR A 342 8.56 -12.86 2.44
CA THR A 342 8.64 -12.12 3.69
C THR A 342 7.73 -12.74 4.74
N ASN A 343 8.21 -12.74 5.97
CA ASN A 343 7.45 -12.97 7.18
C ASN A 343 7.38 -11.66 7.98
N SER A 344 6.29 -11.46 8.71
CA SER A 344 6.11 -10.34 9.62
C SER A 344 5.24 -10.77 10.78
N THR A 345 5.51 -10.23 11.95
CA THR A 345 4.69 -10.47 13.14
C THR A 345 3.69 -9.34 13.31
N LEU A 346 2.41 -9.68 13.31
CA LEU A 346 1.32 -8.77 13.65
C LEU A 346 0.84 -9.11 15.06
N ARG A 347 0.88 -8.14 15.96
CA ARG A 347 0.35 -8.25 17.33
C ARG A 347 -0.81 -7.30 17.48
N GLY A 348 -1.89 -7.69 18.12
CA GLY A 348 -2.99 -6.77 18.32
C GLY A 348 -3.97 -7.24 19.37
N SER A 349 -4.90 -6.35 19.68
CA SER A 349 -6.01 -6.62 20.57
C SER A 349 -7.31 -6.18 19.92
N ALA A 350 -8.32 -7.05 19.90
CA ALA A 350 -9.64 -6.70 19.40
C ALA A 350 -10.78 -7.41 20.16
N PRO A 351 -11.91 -6.74 20.37
CA PRO A 351 -13.13 -7.38 20.84
C PRO A 351 -13.69 -8.31 19.76
N SER A 352 -14.00 -9.55 20.11
CA SER A 352 -14.52 -10.58 19.18
C SER A 352 -16.01 -10.85 19.41
N GLN A 353 -16.42 -10.98 20.67
CA GLN A 353 -17.76 -11.41 21.07
C GLN A 353 -18.22 -10.61 22.29
N SER A 354 -19.51 -10.32 22.34
CA SER A 354 -20.15 -9.75 23.51
C SER A 354 -21.28 -10.65 23.98
N GLU A 355 -21.41 -10.84 25.28
CA GLU A 355 -22.47 -11.67 25.87
C GLU A 355 -23.36 -10.83 26.78
N PHE A 356 -24.61 -11.27 26.90
CA PHE A 356 -25.61 -10.68 27.77
C PHE A 356 -26.27 -11.79 28.58
N LEU A 357 -26.04 -11.78 29.89
CA LEU A 357 -26.54 -12.79 30.82
C LEU A 357 -27.62 -12.16 31.70
N VAL A 358 -28.72 -12.88 31.92
CA VAL A 358 -29.77 -12.52 32.87
C VAL A 358 -29.91 -13.66 33.88
N LEU A 359 -29.75 -13.34 35.15
CA LEU A 359 -29.71 -14.30 36.24
C LEU A 359 -30.74 -13.91 37.31
N PRO A 360 -31.39 -14.86 38.00
CA PRO A 360 -32.19 -14.54 39.18
C PRO A 360 -31.32 -13.88 40.27
N TYR A 361 -31.83 -12.85 40.95
CA TYR A 361 -31.09 -12.07 41.95
C TYR A 361 -30.50 -12.91 43.10
N ASN A 362 -31.11 -14.05 43.44
CA ASN A 362 -30.63 -14.97 44.48
C ASN A 362 -29.83 -16.16 43.94
N SER A 363 -29.51 -16.20 42.63
CA SER A 363 -28.64 -17.24 42.07
C SER A 363 -27.18 -16.89 42.37
N TYR A 364 -26.73 -17.37 43.52
CA TYR A 364 -25.50 -16.96 44.23
C TYR A 364 -24.15 -17.14 43.50
N LYS A 365 -24.12 -17.54 42.22
CA LYS A 365 -22.90 -18.06 41.58
C LYS A 365 -22.46 -17.36 40.29
N GLY A 366 -23.34 -16.70 39.54
CA GLY A 366 -22.97 -16.17 38.21
C GLY A 366 -22.32 -14.79 38.22
N SER A 367 -22.98 -13.79 38.83
CA SER A 367 -22.50 -12.40 38.85
C SER A 367 -21.31 -12.19 39.77
N THR A 368 -21.32 -12.86 40.92
CA THR A 368 -20.21 -12.84 41.87
C THR A 368 -18.96 -13.47 41.28
N ALA A 369 -19.05 -14.57 40.52
CA ALA A 369 -17.88 -15.19 39.90
C ALA A 369 -17.24 -14.27 38.84
N VAL A 370 -18.05 -13.63 38.00
CA VAL A 370 -17.55 -12.67 36.98
C VAL A 370 -16.97 -11.41 37.64
N ARG A 371 -17.58 -10.90 38.70
CA ARG A 371 -17.03 -9.78 39.50
C ARG A 371 -15.75 -10.17 40.25
N MET A 372 -15.71 -11.37 40.81
CA MET A 372 -14.53 -11.92 41.48
C MET A 372 -13.39 -12.06 40.47
N MET A 373 -13.63 -12.51 39.23
CA MET A 373 -12.60 -12.54 38.18
C MET A 373 -12.00 -11.15 37.91
N GLU A 374 -12.83 -10.10 37.77
CA GLU A 374 -12.33 -8.73 37.55
C GLU A 374 -11.53 -8.20 38.76
N ASP A 375 -12.02 -8.41 39.98
CA ASP A 375 -11.35 -7.98 41.20
C ASP A 375 -10.06 -8.77 41.49
N TRP A 376 -10.04 -10.06 41.16
CA TRP A 376 -8.82 -10.88 41.24
C TRP A 376 -7.80 -10.46 40.19
N LYS A 377 -8.23 -10.06 38.99
CA LYS A 377 -7.33 -9.57 37.94
C LYS A 377 -6.67 -8.24 38.31
N LYS A 378 -7.42 -7.32 38.93
CA LYS A 378 -6.85 -6.11 39.54
C LYS A 378 -5.77 -6.43 40.58
N LYS A 379 -5.99 -7.49 41.39
CA LYS A 379 -5.01 -7.99 42.36
C LYS A 379 -3.81 -8.70 41.73
N LYS A 380 -3.99 -9.49 40.66
CA LYS A 380 -2.92 -10.18 39.92
C LYS A 380 -1.95 -9.21 39.24
N ASN A 381 -2.44 -8.07 38.76
CA ASN A 381 -1.59 -6.98 38.26
C ASN A 381 -0.77 -6.31 39.39
N HIS A 382 -1.11 -6.53 40.66
CA HIS A 382 -0.36 -6.05 41.85
C HIS A 382 0.51 -7.13 42.50
N VAL A 383 0.19 -8.42 42.33
CA VAL A 383 0.87 -9.53 42.98
C VAL A 383 1.20 -10.54 41.89
N GLY A 384 2.43 -10.48 41.38
CA GLY A 384 2.89 -11.36 40.31
C GLY A 384 2.81 -12.84 40.72
N GLY A 385 2.21 -13.65 39.85
CA GLY A 385 2.33 -15.11 39.87
C GLY A 385 1.13 -15.86 40.42
N MET A 386 0.26 -16.31 39.51
CA MET A 386 -0.50 -17.57 39.59
C MET A 386 -1.02 -17.92 38.19
N GLY A 387 -1.05 -19.21 37.85
CA GLY A 387 -1.38 -19.73 36.52
C GLY A 387 -2.87 -19.72 36.20
N GLU A 388 -3.23 -19.89 34.92
CA GLU A 388 -4.62 -19.95 34.44
C GLU A 388 -5.39 -21.17 35.00
N GLU A 389 -4.66 -22.26 35.27
CA GLU A 389 -5.17 -23.52 35.83
C GLU A 389 -5.63 -23.38 37.30
N GLU A 390 -4.93 -22.57 38.10
CA GLU A 390 -5.32 -22.27 39.49
C GLU A 390 -6.60 -21.42 39.54
N LEU A 391 -6.79 -20.53 38.56
CA LEU A 391 -8.00 -19.73 38.42
C LEU A 391 -9.20 -20.60 38.02
N PHE A 392 -9.04 -21.50 37.05
CA PHE A 392 -10.10 -22.43 36.65
C PHE A 392 -10.51 -23.36 37.79
N ASN A 393 -9.56 -23.93 38.53
CA ASN A 393 -9.84 -24.76 39.70
C ASN A 393 -10.55 -23.98 40.83
N PHE A 394 -10.19 -22.70 41.02
CA PHE A 394 -10.90 -21.83 41.95
C PHE A 394 -12.36 -21.61 41.53
N ILE A 395 -12.62 -21.41 40.25
CA ILE A 395 -13.98 -21.20 39.72
C ILE A 395 -14.82 -22.48 39.85
N GLU A 396 -14.29 -23.64 39.44
CA GLU A 396 -15.01 -24.91 39.56
C GLU A 396 -15.38 -25.26 41.01
N SER A 397 -14.47 -24.97 41.96
CA SER A 397 -14.73 -25.20 43.39
C SER A 397 -15.83 -24.31 43.99
N HIS A 398 -16.20 -23.20 43.32
CA HIS A 398 -17.28 -22.30 43.77
C HIS A 398 -18.56 -22.43 42.93
N ILE A 399 -18.48 -23.04 41.74
CA ILE A 399 -19.64 -23.34 40.88
C ILE A 399 -20.36 -24.62 41.32
N ASN A 400 -19.65 -25.65 41.77
CA ASN A 400 -20.23 -26.79 42.49
C ASN A 400 -20.62 -26.40 43.93
#